data_AF-A0A953DYN0-F1
#
_entry.id   AF-A0A953DYN0-F1
#
_cell.length_a   1.000
_cell.length_b   1.000
_cell.length_c   1.000
_cell.angle_alpha   90.00
_cell.angle_beta   90.00
_cell.angle_gamma   90.00
#
_symmetry.space_group_name_H-M   'P 1'
#
loop_
_entity.id
_entity.type
_entity.pdbx_description
1 polymer ?
#
loop_
_entity_poly.entity_id
_entity_poly.type
_entity_poly.pdbx_seq_one_letter_code
_entity_poly.pdbx_strand_id
1 'polypeptide(L)'
;QKLLNVIDRTTHGIGVAAERHAQRPREQAVNPSDFFARLYFSACGRVLSQREIDMLHARTRDWLADCEFLKPADADDGQLKQTVIAYRARREPGAFGEYEFAFRKGSPPARSICLSATDIASMLQRPALVWMKHFLGVRPEEENRGSWDLATGLWVHGWMATIGSLNENQFVPKPSAEEMVKRVTDAADAFRAKVAAIIQRCGRNREPDWWHSGWRNARHLAEQFARQLAAVQDWPQLATEWKLDSPHVIQLDNDHQIYVRGRVDLILARDPDSEEIWIVDYKTGQADPLKSSSEELRKQLIAGNGVQLCVYALALSRDFRNIQASLLTREGALSPQVALNEILR
;
A
#
# COMPACT_ATOMS: atom_id res chain seq x y z
N GLN A 1 -3.17 -18.40 7.73
CA GLN A 1 -3.59 -19.83 7.72
C GLN A 1 -2.54 -20.75 8.37
N LYS A 2 -1.22 -20.57 8.15
CA LYS A 2 -0.17 -21.37 8.82
C LYS A 2 -0.23 -21.37 10.37
N LEU A 3 -0.71 -20.28 10.99
CA LEU A 3 -0.78 -20.14 12.46
C LEU A 3 -2.03 -20.75 13.14
N LEU A 4 -3.14 -20.92 12.42
CA LEU A 4 -4.32 -21.64 12.98
C LEU A 4 -4.05 -23.15 13.07
N ASN A 5 -3.25 -23.68 12.13
CA ASN A 5 -2.84 -25.09 12.12
C ASN A 5 -1.96 -25.49 13.31
N VAL A 6 -1.32 -24.52 13.98
CA VAL A 6 -0.52 -24.75 15.19
C VAL A 6 -1.40 -25.05 16.39
N ILE A 7 -2.63 -24.51 16.43
CA ILE A 7 -3.56 -24.64 17.54
C ILE A 7 -4.46 -25.89 17.36
N ASP A 8 -4.86 -26.21 16.13
CA ASP A 8 -5.82 -27.30 15.87
C ASP A 8 -5.19 -28.71 15.72
N ARG A 9 -3.88 -28.83 15.44
CA ARG A 9 -3.23 -30.13 15.14
C ARG A 9 -1.77 -30.24 15.62
N THR A 10 -1.49 -29.88 16.87
CA THR A 10 -0.15 -30.07 17.46
C THR A 10 -0.01 -31.43 18.14
N THR A 11 1.01 -32.20 17.76
CA THR A 11 1.44 -33.44 18.45
C THR A 11 2.48 -33.17 19.56
N HIS A 12 2.88 -31.91 19.73
CA HIS A 12 3.89 -31.44 20.69
C HIS A 12 3.35 -30.20 21.43
N GLY A 13 3.66 -30.08 22.72
CA GLY A 13 3.25 -28.91 23.53
C GLY A 13 3.96 -27.64 23.09
N ILE A 14 3.24 -26.52 23.06
CA ILE A 14 3.80 -25.19 22.77
C ILE A 14 4.08 -24.50 24.11
N GLY A 15 5.34 -24.18 24.38
CA GLY A 15 5.72 -23.29 25.49
C GLY A 15 5.68 -21.84 25.02
N VAL A 16 4.99 -20.96 25.77
CA VAL A 16 4.96 -19.51 25.50
C VAL A 16 5.37 -18.75 26.74
N ALA A 17 6.37 -17.89 26.61
CA ALA A 17 6.79 -16.95 27.65
C ALA A 17 6.17 -15.57 27.39
N ALA A 18 5.71 -14.91 28.44
CA ALA A 18 5.13 -13.57 28.37
C ALA A 18 6.02 -12.57 29.13
N GLU A 19 6.47 -11.52 28.45
CA GLU A 19 7.20 -10.41 29.05
C GLU A 19 6.29 -9.18 29.16
N ARG A 20 6.21 -8.59 30.35
CA ARG A 20 5.27 -7.50 30.67
C ARG A 20 5.83 -6.10 30.37
N HIS A 21 7.12 -6.00 30.15
CA HIS A 21 7.84 -4.73 30.08
C HIS A 21 8.38 -4.48 28.67
N ALA A 22 7.96 -3.38 28.05
CA ALA A 22 8.67 -2.87 26.89
C ALA A 22 9.98 -2.19 27.35
N GLN A 23 11.08 -2.41 26.63
CA GLN A 23 12.34 -1.68 26.84
C GLN A 23 12.15 -0.17 26.52
N ARG A 24 11.56 0.58 27.44
CA ARG A 24 11.41 2.05 27.44
C ARG A 24 11.56 2.59 28.87
N PRO A 25 11.88 3.88 29.07
CA PRO A 25 12.36 4.42 30.36
C PRO A 25 11.30 4.50 31.47
N ARG A 26 10.09 3.99 31.26
CA ARG A 26 9.01 3.95 32.25
C ARG A 26 8.36 2.58 32.16
N GLU A 27 8.41 1.84 33.27
CA GLU A 27 7.74 0.56 33.43
C GLU A 27 6.22 0.78 33.33
N GLN A 28 5.66 0.63 32.13
CA GLN A 28 4.21 0.51 31.93
C GLN A 28 3.87 -0.95 31.68
N ALA A 29 2.88 -1.46 32.39
CA ALA A 29 2.29 -2.76 32.12
C ALA A 29 1.66 -2.74 30.72
N VAL A 30 2.16 -3.58 29.82
CA VAL A 30 1.61 -3.71 28.47
C VAL A 30 0.53 -4.80 28.46
N ASN A 31 -0.57 -4.55 27.75
CA ASN A 31 -1.60 -5.56 27.52
C ASN A 31 -1.02 -6.74 26.71
N PRO A 32 -1.51 -7.97 26.94
CA PRO A 32 -1.10 -9.13 26.15
C PRO A 32 -1.47 -8.93 24.68
N SER A 33 -0.68 -9.49 23.78
CA SER A 33 -1.01 -9.50 22.35
C SER A 33 -2.29 -10.29 22.08
N ASP A 34 -3.03 -9.90 21.04
CA ASP A 34 -4.25 -10.62 20.60
C ASP A 34 -3.96 -12.11 20.31
N PHE A 35 -2.74 -12.41 19.85
CA PHE A 35 -2.29 -13.80 19.66
C PHE A 35 -2.23 -14.58 20.98
N PHE A 36 -1.61 -14.02 22.03
CA PHE A 36 -1.51 -14.67 23.33
C PHE A 36 -2.88 -14.85 23.98
N ALA A 37 -3.75 -13.84 23.89
CA ALA A 37 -5.11 -13.91 24.41
C ALA A 37 -5.93 -15.03 23.74
N ARG A 38 -5.81 -15.19 22.42
CA ARG A 38 -6.47 -16.27 21.67
C ARG A 38 -5.92 -17.65 22.01
N LEU A 39 -4.60 -17.77 22.16
CA LEU A 39 -3.97 -19.04 22.54
C LEU A 39 -4.41 -19.47 23.94
N TYR A 40 -4.41 -18.55 24.90
CA TYR A 40 -4.89 -18.83 26.26
C TYR A 40 -6.36 -19.23 26.28
N PHE A 41 -7.22 -18.53 25.53
CA PHE A 41 -8.63 -18.89 25.40
C PHE A 41 -8.80 -20.28 24.79
N SER A 42 -8.04 -20.61 23.75
CA SER A 42 -8.10 -21.92 23.10
C SER A 42 -7.61 -23.06 24.00
N ALA A 43 -6.62 -22.80 24.86
CA ALA A 43 -6.06 -23.81 25.76
C ALA A 43 -6.85 -23.98 27.07
N CYS A 44 -7.43 -22.90 27.59
CA CYS A 44 -8.04 -22.88 28.92
C CYS A 44 -9.57 -22.66 28.91
N GLY A 45 -10.17 -22.39 27.75
CA GLY A 45 -11.62 -22.16 27.59
C GLY A 45 -12.14 -20.88 28.26
N ARG A 46 -11.25 -19.97 28.67
CA ARG A 46 -11.60 -18.75 29.41
C ARG A 46 -10.78 -17.55 28.95
N VAL A 47 -11.38 -16.37 29.06
CA VAL A 47 -10.76 -15.11 28.65
C VAL A 47 -9.67 -14.73 29.64
N LEU A 48 -8.58 -14.16 29.12
CA LEU A 48 -7.42 -13.77 29.91
C LEU A 48 -7.71 -12.52 30.77
N SER A 49 -7.72 -12.69 32.09
CA SER A 49 -7.90 -11.62 33.07
C SER A 49 -6.57 -11.07 33.59
N GLN A 50 -6.60 -9.87 34.21
CA GLN A 50 -5.40 -9.25 34.77
C GLN A 50 -4.70 -10.13 35.82
N ARG A 51 -5.48 -10.79 36.68
CA ARG A 51 -4.96 -11.72 37.69
C ARG A 51 -4.24 -12.92 37.07
N GLU A 52 -4.73 -13.41 35.93
CA GLU A 52 -4.11 -14.54 35.22
C GLU A 52 -2.83 -14.09 34.51
N ILE A 53 -2.81 -12.88 33.97
CA ILE A 53 -1.59 -12.26 33.41
C ILE A 53 -0.50 -12.17 34.48
N ASP A 54 -0.84 -11.66 35.67
CA ASP A 54 0.10 -11.53 36.78
C ASP A 54 0.66 -12.90 37.23
N MET A 55 -0.22 -13.90 37.31
CA MET A 55 0.16 -15.27 37.67
C MET A 55 1.05 -15.94 36.62
N LEU A 56 0.70 -15.80 35.34
CA LEU A 56 1.48 -16.36 34.22
C LEU A 56 2.84 -15.70 34.12
N HIS A 57 2.92 -14.39 34.32
CA HIS A 57 4.18 -13.65 34.35
C HIS A 57 5.07 -14.12 35.52
N ALA A 58 4.53 -14.24 36.73
CA ALA A 58 5.28 -14.74 37.88
C ALA A 58 5.81 -16.16 37.62
N ARG A 59 4.94 -17.07 37.15
CA ARG A 59 5.33 -18.44 36.81
C ARG A 59 6.37 -18.53 35.70
N THR A 60 6.26 -17.67 34.69
CA THR A 60 7.25 -17.60 33.60
C THR A 60 8.60 -17.14 34.15
N ARG A 61 8.62 -16.11 35.00
CA ARG A 61 9.85 -15.61 35.63
C ARG A 61 10.50 -16.66 36.53
N ASP A 62 9.71 -17.34 37.35
CA ASP A 62 10.21 -18.38 38.25
C ASP A 62 10.76 -19.56 37.44
N TRP A 63 10.05 -19.98 36.38
CA TRP A 63 10.52 -21.01 35.44
C TRP A 63 11.80 -20.62 34.69
N LEU A 64 11.93 -19.35 34.28
CA LEU A 64 13.15 -18.82 33.65
C LEU A 64 14.33 -18.79 34.62
N ALA A 65 14.10 -18.48 35.90
CA ALA A 65 15.13 -18.47 36.94
C ALA A 65 15.68 -19.90 37.21
N ASP A 66 14.84 -20.91 37.12
CA ASP A 66 15.21 -22.31 37.34
C ASP A 66 15.77 -23.00 36.07
N CYS A 67 15.64 -22.37 34.90
CA CYS A 67 16.07 -22.93 33.62
C CYS A 67 17.57 -22.67 33.33
N GLU A 68 18.42 -23.68 33.54
CA GLU A 68 19.87 -23.58 33.28
C GLU A 68 20.24 -23.24 31.83
N PHE A 69 19.37 -23.56 30.86
CA PHE A 69 19.58 -23.28 29.43
C PHE A 69 19.48 -21.80 29.06
N LEU A 70 18.83 -20.98 29.90
CA LEU A 70 18.58 -19.56 29.65
C LEU A 70 19.29 -18.65 30.66
N LYS A 71 20.23 -19.18 31.46
CA LYS A 71 21.10 -18.34 32.30
C LYS A 71 21.75 -17.30 31.37
N PRO A 72 21.55 -16.00 31.61
CA PRO A 72 22.21 -14.99 30.80
C PRO A 72 23.70 -15.25 30.92
N ALA A 73 24.35 -15.58 29.80
CA ALA A 73 25.80 -15.45 29.73
C ALA A 73 26.10 -14.01 30.16
N ASP A 74 27.05 -13.83 31.09
CA ASP A 74 27.51 -12.49 31.49
C ASP A 74 27.74 -11.70 30.21
N ALA A 75 26.85 -10.75 29.95
CA ALA A 75 26.86 -10.06 28.68
C ALA A 75 28.17 -9.32 28.62
N ASP A 76 29.06 -9.74 27.71
CA ASP A 76 30.36 -9.10 27.52
C ASP A 76 30.10 -7.60 27.35
N ASP A 77 30.53 -6.82 28.35
CA ASP A 77 30.23 -5.39 28.49
C ASP A 77 30.69 -4.62 27.23
N GLY A 78 31.65 -5.20 26.48
CA GLY A 78 32.06 -4.75 25.15
C GLY A 78 31.00 -4.91 24.06
N GLN A 79 30.32 -6.05 23.96
CA GLN A 79 29.27 -6.29 22.97
C GLN A 79 28.01 -5.47 23.25
N LEU A 80 27.68 -5.29 24.54
CA LEU A 80 26.54 -4.47 24.97
C LEU A 80 26.79 -2.99 24.69
N LYS A 81 28.02 -2.49 24.94
CA LYS A 81 28.45 -1.13 24.56
C LYS A 81 28.44 -0.92 23.06
N GLN A 82 28.96 -1.87 22.26
CA GLN A 82 28.90 -1.74 20.79
C GLN A 82 27.47 -1.74 20.26
N THR A 83 26.59 -2.57 20.83
CA THR A 83 25.17 -2.59 20.46
C THR A 83 24.49 -1.26 20.78
N VAL A 84 24.77 -0.67 21.96
CA VAL A 84 24.26 0.65 22.34
C VAL A 84 24.82 1.76 21.45
N ILE A 85 26.11 1.71 21.09
CA ILE A 85 26.74 2.67 20.17
C ILE A 85 26.07 2.57 18.79
N ALA A 86 25.95 1.37 18.22
CA ALA A 86 25.28 1.16 16.94
C ALA A 86 23.80 1.56 17.00
N TYR A 87 23.11 1.30 18.12
CA TYR A 87 21.72 1.70 18.32
C TYR A 87 21.53 3.22 18.39
N ARG A 88 22.46 3.93 19.05
CA ARG A 88 22.43 5.41 19.12
C ARG A 88 22.82 6.04 17.79
N ALA A 89 23.86 5.52 17.12
CA ALA A 89 24.30 5.98 15.80
C ALA A 89 23.16 5.91 14.76
N ARG A 90 22.36 4.85 14.76
CA ARG A 90 21.17 4.69 13.88
C ARG A 90 20.05 5.70 14.13
N ARG A 91 20.11 6.46 15.22
CA ARG A 91 19.10 7.46 15.61
C ARG A 91 19.62 8.88 15.53
N GLU A 92 20.90 9.07 15.23
CA GLU A 92 21.40 10.39 14.90
C GLU A 92 20.90 10.78 13.50
N PRO A 93 20.36 12.00 13.33
CA PRO A 93 19.96 12.48 12.01
C PRO A 93 21.21 12.62 11.13
N GLY A 94 21.34 11.72 10.16
CA GLY A 94 22.48 11.65 9.24
C GLY A 94 22.14 10.87 7.98
N ALA A 95 23.09 10.83 7.03
CA ALA A 95 22.96 10.01 5.83
C ALA A 95 23.04 8.52 6.17
N PHE A 96 22.20 7.71 5.55
CA PHE A 96 22.19 6.26 5.74
C PHE A 96 23.54 5.62 5.37
N GLY A 97 24.04 4.74 6.23
CA GLY A 97 25.26 3.98 6.03
C GLY A 97 25.05 2.61 5.38
N GLU A 98 26.14 1.89 5.10
CA GLU A 98 26.12 0.56 4.45
C GLU A 98 25.32 -0.50 5.25
N TYR A 99 25.07 -0.25 6.54
CA TYR A 99 24.28 -1.11 7.44
C TYR A 99 22.80 -0.69 7.55
N GLU A 100 22.36 0.30 6.76
CA GLU A 100 21.03 0.92 6.85
C GLU A 100 20.32 0.94 5.48
N PHE A 101 20.50 -0.11 4.68
CA PHE A 101 19.97 -0.21 3.32
C PHE A 101 20.47 0.93 2.42
N ALA A 102 21.76 1.23 2.50
CA ALA A 102 22.46 2.11 1.57
C ALA A 102 23.71 1.41 1.02
N PHE A 103 24.23 1.92 -0.08
CA PHE A 103 25.51 1.45 -0.61
C PHE A 103 26.65 1.95 0.25
N ARG A 104 27.77 1.22 0.23
CA ARG A 104 29.03 1.73 0.77
C ARG A 104 29.34 3.08 0.13
N LYS A 105 29.78 4.04 0.95
CA LYS A 105 30.19 5.37 0.49
C LYS A 105 31.22 5.26 -0.63
N GLY A 106 30.98 5.94 -1.74
CA GLY A 106 31.85 5.88 -2.93
C GLY A 106 31.63 4.65 -3.82
N SER A 107 30.64 3.80 -3.54
CA SER A 107 30.29 2.65 -4.38
C SER A 107 28.80 2.63 -4.75
N PRO A 108 28.22 3.73 -5.26
CA PRO A 108 26.86 3.69 -5.77
C PRO A 108 26.78 2.78 -7.01
N PRO A 109 25.61 2.19 -7.30
CA PRO A 109 25.41 1.41 -8.50
C PRO A 109 25.58 2.31 -9.72
N ALA A 110 26.26 1.80 -10.76
CA ALA A 110 26.46 2.54 -12.01
C ALA A 110 25.15 2.80 -12.78
N ARG A 111 24.07 2.06 -12.47
CA ARG A 111 22.76 2.22 -13.11
C ARG A 111 21.90 3.24 -12.37
N SER A 112 21.27 4.15 -13.11
CA SER A 112 20.16 4.96 -12.60
C SER A 112 18.98 4.06 -12.23
N ILE A 113 18.37 4.30 -11.07
CA ILE A 113 17.24 3.48 -10.58
C ILE A 113 15.94 4.16 -11.00
N CYS A 114 15.14 3.47 -11.80
CA CYS A 114 13.78 3.90 -12.12
C CYS A 114 12.79 3.22 -11.17
N LEU A 115 12.14 4.02 -10.32
CA LEU A 115 11.12 3.56 -9.37
C LEU A 115 9.72 3.75 -9.95
N SER A 116 8.78 2.87 -9.59
CA SER A 116 7.37 3.19 -9.83
C SER A 116 6.89 4.26 -8.84
N ALA A 117 5.86 5.03 -9.20
CA ALA A 117 5.25 5.97 -8.24
C ALA A 117 4.77 5.29 -6.95
N THR A 118 4.28 4.05 -7.05
CA THR A 118 3.94 3.22 -5.89
C THR A 118 5.16 2.82 -5.06
N ASP A 119 6.30 2.53 -5.69
CA ASP A 119 7.56 2.24 -4.98
C ASP A 119 8.08 3.48 -4.24
N ILE A 120 7.91 4.69 -4.81
CA ILE A 120 8.25 5.95 -4.13
C ILE A 120 7.38 6.16 -2.89
N ALA A 121 6.06 5.96 -3.00
CA ALA A 121 5.16 6.02 -1.85
C ALA A 121 5.55 4.96 -0.78
N SER A 122 5.83 3.73 -1.23
CA SER A 122 6.24 2.63 -0.36
C SER A 122 7.61 2.87 0.29
N MET A 123 8.48 3.66 -0.33
CA MET A 123 9.81 3.98 0.20
C MET A 123 9.71 4.81 1.48
N LEU A 124 8.71 5.68 1.61
CA LEU A 124 8.49 6.45 2.84
C LEU A 124 7.98 5.58 3.99
N GLN A 125 7.21 4.54 3.68
CA GLN A 125 6.65 3.65 4.70
C GLN A 125 7.57 2.49 5.07
N ARG A 126 8.24 1.91 4.07
CA ARG A 126 8.99 0.64 4.13
C ARG A 126 10.25 0.71 3.26
N PRO A 127 11.19 1.64 3.52
CA PRO A 127 12.36 1.90 2.66
C PRO A 127 13.21 0.65 2.43
N ALA A 128 13.41 -0.16 3.48
CA ALA A 128 14.16 -1.41 3.43
C ALA A 128 13.62 -2.39 2.37
N LEU A 129 12.29 -2.51 2.24
CA LEU A 129 11.69 -3.44 1.29
C LEU A 129 11.84 -2.97 -0.15
N VAL A 130 11.70 -1.67 -0.38
CA VAL A 130 11.92 -1.07 -1.70
C VAL A 130 13.39 -1.26 -2.11
N TRP A 131 14.32 -1.01 -1.19
CA TRP A 131 15.74 -1.23 -1.42
C TRP A 131 16.04 -2.70 -1.77
N MET A 132 15.58 -3.65 -0.95
CA MET A 132 15.79 -5.08 -1.19
C MET A 132 15.17 -5.56 -2.51
N LYS A 133 13.97 -5.06 -2.86
CA LYS A 133 13.32 -5.36 -4.14
C LYS A 133 14.18 -4.94 -5.32
N HIS A 134 14.72 -3.73 -5.30
CA HIS A 134 15.42 -3.15 -6.45
C HIS A 134 16.87 -3.61 -6.58
N PHE A 135 17.56 -3.83 -5.46
CA PHE A 135 19.00 -4.16 -5.47
C PHE A 135 19.30 -5.64 -5.21
N LEU A 136 18.45 -6.34 -4.46
CA LEU A 136 18.63 -7.78 -4.18
C LEU A 136 17.63 -8.66 -4.93
N GLY A 137 16.60 -8.08 -5.56
CA GLY A 137 15.52 -8.84 -6.20
C GLY A 137 14.58 -9.53 -5.21
N VAL A 138 14.67 -9.20 -3.92
CA VAL A 138 13.88 -9.83 -2.85
C VAL A 138 12.55 -9.11 -2.68
N ARG A 139 11.45 -9.85 -2.79
CA ARG A 139 10.10 -9.33 -2.53
C ARG A 139 9.58 -9.92 -1.22
N PRO A 140 8.83 -9.15 -0.41
CA PRO A 140 8.15 -9.73 0.74
C PRO A 140 7.20 -10.85 0.27
N GLU A 141 7.14 -11.96 1.01
CA GLU A 141 6.10 -12.96 0.80
C GLU A 141 4.76 -12.26 1.05
N GLU A 142 3.91 -12.19 0.02
CA GLU A 142 2.57 -11.65 0.17
C GLU A 142 1.80 -12.59 1.10
N GLU A 143 1.65 -12.21 2.38
CA GLU A 143 0.66 -12.88 3.22
C GLU A 143 -0.68 -12.75 2.51
N ASN A 144 -1.29 -13.89 2.14
CA ASN A 144 -2.60 -14.01 1.46
C ASN A 144 -3.79 -13.30 2.18
N ARG A 145 -3.55 -12.50 3.22
CA ARG A 145 -4.51 -11.59 3.84
C ARG A 145 -4.68 -10.36 2.95
N GLY A 146 -5.52 -10.47 1.91
CA GLY A 146 -5.84 -9.32 1.05
C GLY A 146 -6.00 -9.62 -0.45
N SER A 147 -5.97 -10.89 -0.86
CA SER A 147 -6.10 -11.27 -2.29
C SER A 147 -7.33 -10.67 -2.97
N TRP A 148 -8.41 -10.38 -2.23
CA TRP A 148 -9.64 -9.79 -2.79
C TRP A 148 -9.57 -8.30 -3.02
N ASP A 149 -8.93 -7.53 -2.13
CA ASP A 149 -8.85 -6.07 -2.31
C ASP A 149 -7.94 -5.74 -3.49
N LEU A 150 -6.82 -6.47 -3.61
CA LEU A 150 -5.92 -6.36 -4.76
C LEU A 150 -6.61 -6.81 -6.05
N ALA A 151 -7.30 -7.96 -6.06
CA ALA A 151 -8.03 -8.42 -7.23
C ALA A 151 -9.14 -7.44 -7.64
N THR A 152 -9.89 -6.93 -6.66
CA THR A 152 -10.94 -5.92 -6.88
C THR A 152 -10.34 -4.65 -7.48
N GLY A 153 -9.22 -4.15 -6.94
CA GLY A 153 -8.47 -3.04 -7.50
C GLY A 153 -8.11 -3.28 -8.98
N LEU A 154 -7.40 -4.38 -9.26
CA LEU A 154 -6.97 -4.70 -10.62
C LEU A 154 -8.13 -4.80 -11.61
N TRP A 155 -9.26 -5.39 -11.20
CA TRP A 155 -10.44 -5.51 -12.05
C TRP A 155 -11.11 -4.17 -12.29
N VAL A 156 -11.33 -3.38 -11.23
CA VAL A 156 -11.98 -2.06 -11.33
C VAL A 156 -11.16 -1.12 -12.21
N HIS A 157 -9.84 -1.02 -11.99
CA HIS A 157 -8.98 -0.16 -12.83
C HIS A 157 -9.04 -0.62 -14.30
N GLY A 158 -8.92 -1.93 -14.54
CA GLY A 158 -8.99 -2.48 -15.89
C GLY A 158 -10.32 -2.24 -16.61
N TRP A 159 -11.45 -2.27 -15.89
CA TRP A 159 -12.77 -1.98 -16.48
C TRP A 159 -13.00 -0.48 -16.66
N MET A 160 -12.62 0.35 -15.70
CA MET A 160 -12.70 1.81 -15.81
C MET A 160 -11.86 2.34 -16.98
N ALA A 161 -10.71 1.71 -17.26
CA ALA A 161 -9.86 2.05 -18.38
C ALA A 161 -10.60 1.99 -19.74
N THR A 162 -11.64 1.16 -19.87
CA THR A 162 -12.42 1.02 -21.11
C THR A 162 -13.29 2.22 -21.45
N ILE A 163 -13.45 3.17 -20.52
CA ILE A 163 -14.16 4.43 -20.78
C ILE A 163 -13.40 5.28 -21.80
N GLY A 164 -12.06 5.32 -21.70
CA GLY A 164 -11.18 6.08 -22.59
C GLY A 164 -10.50 5.24 -23.68
N SER A 165 -9.37 5.73 -24.18
CA SER A 165 -8.52 5.01 -25.13
C SER A 165 -7.48 4.16 -24.39
N LEU A 166 -7.48 2.84 -24.61
CA LEU A 166 -6.64 1.90 -23.84
C LEU A 166 -5.16 1.91 -24.22
N ASN A 167 -4.79 2.47 -25.36
CA ASN A 167 -3.48 2.22 -25.98
C ASN A 167 -2.65 3.46 -26.29
N GLU A 168 -3.20 4.66 -26.13
CA GLU A 168 -2.53 5.91 -26.50
C GLU A 168 -2.75 6.96 -25.42
N ASN A 169 -1.71 7.74 -25.12
CA ASN A 169 -1.79 8.94 -24.28
C ASN A 169 -2.54 10.03 -25.06
N GLN A 170 -3.85 9.83 -25.22
CA GLN A 170 -4.69 10.67 -26.06
C GLN A 170 -5.96 11.03 -25.31
N PHE A 171 -6.30 12.32 -25.34
CA PHE A 171 -7.61 12.79 -24.90
C PHE A 171 -8.69 12.41 -25.91
N VAL A 172 -9.76 11.81 -25.39
CA VAL A 172 -10.98 11.49 -26.14
C VAL A 172 -12.18 12.17 -25.49
N PRO A 173 -13.24 12.47 -26.27
CA PRO A 173 -14.47 13.00 -25.71
C PRO A 173 -15.04 12.07 -24.64
N LYS A 174 -15.38 12.67 -23.50
CA LYS A 174 -16.02 12.00 -22.37
C LYS A 174 -17.36 11.39 -22.82
N PRO A 175 -17.54 10.06 -22.74
CA PRO A 175 -18.79 9.44 -23.13
C PRO A 175 -19.98 9.90 -22.28
N SER A 176 -21.20 9.66 -22.75
CA SER A 176 -22.41 9.89 -21.95
C SER A 176 -22.43 9.00 -20.70
N ALA A 177 -23.23 9.38 -19.70
CA ALA A 177 -23.35 8.61 -18.47
C ALA A 177 -23.78 7.14 -18.72
N GLU A 178 -24.72 6.94 -19.64
CA GLU A 178 -25.19 5.61 -20.03
C GLU A 178 -24.10 4.80 -20.72
N GLU A 179 -23.34 5.43 -21.62
CA GLU A 179 -22.25 4.78 -22.35
C GLU A 179 -21.08 4.41 -21.42
N MET A 180 -20.72 5.26 -20.46
CA MET A 180 -19.70 4.94 -19.46
C MET A 180 -20.07 3.72 -18.63
N VAL A 181 -21.28 3.71 -18.07
CA VAL A 181 -21.78 2.59 -17.28
C VAL A 181 -21.78 1.32 -18.12
N LYS A 182 -22.30 1.40 -19.35
CA LYS A 182 -22.37 0.27 -20.28
C LYS A 182 -20.98 -0.31 -20.57
N ARG A 183 -20.00 0.52 -20.95
CA ARG A 183 -18.62 0.06 -21.24
C ARG A 183 -18.00 -0.69 -20.07
N VAL A 184 -18.13 -0.13 -18.87
CA VAL A 184 -17.59 -0.74 -17.65
C VAL A 184 -18.30 -2.06 -17.32
N THR A 185 -19.63 -2.11 -17.41
CA THR A 185 -20.38 -3.34 -17.14
C THR A 185 -20.13 -4.42 -18.20
N ASP A 186 -20.04 -4.05 -19.47
CA ASP A 186 -19.74 -4.97 -20.58
C ASP A 186 -18.33 -5.56 -20.41
N ALA A 187 -17.35 -4.75 -19.98
CA ALA A 187 -16.00 -5.21 -19.69
C ALA A 187 -15.98 -6.21 -18.50
N ALA A 188 -16.75 -5.94 -17.46
CA ALA A 188 -16.90 -6.84 -16.31
C ALA A 188 -17.59 -8.15 -16.68
N ASP A 189 -18.66 -8.10 -17.48
CA ASP A 189 -19.43 -9.25 -17.93
C ASP A 189 -18.60 -10.11 -18.91
N ALA A 190 -17.84 -9.48 -19.81
CA ALA A 190 -16.90 -10.16 -20.70
C ALA A 190 -15.75 -10.84 -19.92
N PHE A 191 -15.23 -10.19 -18.87
CA PHE A 191 -14.24 -10.82 -17.99
C PHE A 191 -14.81 -12.07 -17.30
N ARG A 192 -16.05 -11.99 -16.80
CA ARG A 192 -16.72 -13.16 -16.21
C ARG A 192 -16.91 -14.29 -17.22
N ALA A 193 -17.36 -13.98 -18.44
CA ALA A 193 -17.53 -14.98 -19.49
C ALA A 193 -16.22 -15.72 -19.80
N LYS A 194 -15.08 -15.02 -19.83
CA LYS A 194 -13.75 -15.63 -20.00
C LYS A 194 -13.41 -16.58 -18.86
N VAL A 195 -13.68 -16.20 -17.61
CA VAL A 195 -13.43 -17.06 -16.44
C VAL A 195 -14.36 -18.28 -16.46
N ALA A 196 -15.64 -18.11 -16.77
CA ALA A 196 -16.60 -19.20 -16.90
C ALA A 196 -16.16 -20.22 -17.96
N ALA A 197 -15.66 -19.76 -19.12
CA ALA A 197 -15.12 -20.64 -20.16
C ALA A 197 -13.90 -21.45 -19.69
N ILE A 198 -13.00 -20.84 -18.90
CA ILE A 198 -11.86 -21.55 -18.31
C ILE A 198 -12.34 -22.62 -17.32
N ILE A 199 -13.31 -22.29 -16.47
CA ILE A 199 -13.88 -23.21 -15.47
C ILE A 199 -14.56 -24.41 -16.16
N GLN A 200 -15.30 -24.16 -17.24
CA GLN A 200 -15.92 -25.22 -18.05
C GLN A 200 -14.88 -26.15 -18.68
N ARG A 201 -13.78 -25.60 -19.21
CA ARG A 201 -12.65 -26.41 -19.74
C ARG A 201 -11.98 -27.27 -18.68
N CYS A 202 -12.04 -26.86 -17.41
CA CYS A 202 -11.57 -27.64 -16.27
C CYS A 202 -12.61 -28.67 -15.75
N GLY A 203 -13.71 -28.90 -16.47
CA GLY A 203 -14.73 -29.88 -16.11
C GLY A 203 -15.68 -29.42 -14.99
N ARG A 204 -15.76 -28.12 -14.72
CA ARG A 204 -16.67 -27.54 -13.72
C ARG A 204 -17.77 -26.74 -14.41
N ASN A 205 -19.01 -26.89 -13.95
CA ASN A 205 -20.17 -26.29 -14.61
C ASN A 205 -20.61 -24.94 -14.01
N ARG A 206 -19.92 -24.46 -12.97
CA ARG A 206 -20.29 -23.22 -12.26
C ARG A 206 -19.07 -22.56 -11.63
N GLU A 207 -19.07 -21.23 -11.59
CA GLU A 207 -18.07 -20.46 -10.87
C GLU A 207 -18.23 -20.63 -9.35
N PRO A 208 -17.14 -20.66 -8.57
CA PRO A 208 -17.26 -20.68 -7.11
C PRO A 208 -18.01 -19.46 -6.58
N ASP A 209 -18.93 -19.66 -5.63
CA ASP A 209 -19.79 -18.58 -5.12
C ASP A 209 -18.99 -17.43 -4.51
N TRP A 210 -17.87 -17.73 -3.84
CA TRP A 210 -16.97 -16.72 -3.30
C TRP A 210 -16.34 -15.86 -4.40
N TRP A 211 -16.02 -16.45 -5.56
CA TRP A 211 -15.43 -15.73 -6.68
C TRP A 211 -16.47 -14.85 -7.35
N HIS A 212 -17.66 -15.41 -7.58
CA HIS A 212 -18.78 -14.69 -8.15
C HIS A 212 -19.19 -13.50 -7.26
N SER A 213 -19.16 -13.67 -5.93
CA SER A 213 -19.41 -12.58 -4.97
C SER A 213 -18.38 -11.46 -5.11
N GLY A 214 -17.08 -11.80 -5.16
CA GLY A 214 -16.01 -10.82 -5.37
C GLY A 214 -16.13 -10.08 -6.70
N TRP A 215 -16.41 -10.80 -7.79
CA TRP A 215 -16.66 -10.20 -9.10
C TRP A 215 -17.85 -9.24 -9.08
N ARG A 216 -18.98 -9.63 -8.46
CA ARG A 216 -20.18 -8.79 -8.35
C ARG A 216 -19.89 -7.51 -7.57
N ASN A 217 -19.13 -7.60 -6.47
CA ASN A 217 -18.72 -6.45 -5.68
C ASN A 217 -17.84 -5.48 -6.50
N ALA A 218 -16.84 -6.01 -7.21
CA ALA A 218 -16.00 -5.20 -8.08
C ALA A 218 -16.81 -4.53 -9.20
N ARG A 219 -17.76 -5.26 -9.81
CA ARG A 219 -18.61 -4.73 -10.90
C ARG A 219 -19.47 -3.58 -10.40
N HIS A 220 -20.08 -3.75 -9.23
CA HIS A 220 -20.87 -2.70 -8.59
C HIS A 220 -20.03 -1.45 -8.30
N LEU A 221 -18.81 -1.63 -7.78
CA LEU A 221 -17.90 -0.54 -7.49
C LEU A 221 -17.47 0.21 -8.76
N ALA A 222 -17.12 -0.51 -9.83
CA ALA A 222 -16.76 0.11 -11.10
C ALA A 222 -17.95 0.87 -11.71
N GLU A 223 -19.17 0.34 -11.61
CA GLU A 223 -20.39 1.04 -12.00
C GLU A 223 -20.60 2.34 -11.20
N GLN A 224 -20.37 2.31 -9.88
CA GLN A 224 -20.46 3.51 -9.05
C GLN A 224 -19.43 4.57 -9.48
N PHE A 225 -18.18 4.17 -9.72
CA PHE A 225 -17.14 5.08 -10.20
C PHE A 225 -17.47 5.67 -11.57
N ALA A 226 -18.01 4.87 -12.49
CA ALA A 226 -18.48 5.37 -13.78
C ALA A 226 -19.59 6.42 -13.62
N ARG A 227 -20.54 6.21 -12.70
CA ARG A 227 -21.60 7.18 -12.40
C ARG A 227 -21.06 8.47 -11.76
N GLN A 228 -20.12 8.37 -10.83
CA GLN A 228 -19.47 9.54 -10.21
C GLN A 228 -18.68 10.35 -11.25
N LEU A 229 -17.93 9.68 -12.12
CA LEU A 229 -17.21 10.31 -13.23
C LEU A 229 -18.16 10.97 -14.24
N ALA A 230 -19.27 10.31 -14.55
CA ALA A 230 -20.28 10.87 -15.44
C ALA A 230 -20.90 12.16 -14.90
N ALA A 231 -21.04 12.28 -13.57
CA ALA A 231 -21.59 13.46 -12.91
C ALA A 231 -20.68 14.70 -12.99
N VAL A 232 -19.37 14.52 -13.22
CA VAL A 232 -18.42 15.61 -13.40
C VAL A 232 -18.79 16.44 -14.64
N GLN A 233 -19.02 17.74 -14.42
CA GLN A 233 -19.27 18.74 -15.46
C GLN A 233 -17.99 19.50 -15.81
N ASP A 234 -17.99 20.24 -16.91
CA ASP A 234 -16.90 21.16 -17.33
C ASP A 234 -15.55 20.53 -17.70
N TRP A 235 -15.48 19.18 -17.70
CA TRP A 235 -14.34 18.39 -18.14
C TRP A 235 -14.77 17.40 -19.24
N PRO A 236 -14.98 17.87 -20.48
CA PRO A 236 -15.53 17.07 -21.56
C PRO A 236 -14.51 16.14 -22.23
N GLN A 237 -13.23 16.22 -21.89
CA GLN A 237 -12.19 15.32 -22.39
C GLN A 237 -11.65 14.43 -21.27
N LEU A 238 -11.30 13.20 -21.62
CA LEU A 238 -10.61 12.29 -20.70
C LEU A 238 -9.56 11.46 -21.43
N ALA A 239 -8.58 11.00 -20.66
CA ALA A 239 -7.66 9.95 -21.05
C ALA A 239 -7.53 8.97 -19.89
N THR A 240 -7.61 7.68 -20.18
CA THR A 240 -7.44 6.62 -19.19
C THR A 240 -6.08 5.97 -19.32
N GLU A 241 -5.54 5.47 -18.21
CA GLU A 241 -4.30 4.68 -18.20
C GLU A 241 -3.11 5.39 -18.86
N TRP A 242 -2.99 6.72 -18.64
CA TRP A 242 -1.95 7.56 -19.20
C TRP A 242 -0.57 7.12 -18.71
N LYS A 243 0.26 6.64 -19.64
CA LYS A 243 1.58 6.10 -19.32
C LYS A 243 2.59 7.23 -19.21
N LEU A 244 3.36 7.23 -18.14
CA LEU A 244 4.57 8.04 -18.11
C LEU A 244 5.62 7.41 -19.04
N ASP A 245 6.49 8.24 -19.60
CA ASP A 245 7.72 7.75 -20.22
C ASP A 245 8.47 6.82 -19.25
N SER A 246 9.23 5.87 -19.76
CA SER A 246 9.96 4.91 -18.94
C SER A 246 11.44 4.88 -19.35
N PRO A 247 12.32 5.61 -18.65
CA PRO A 247 12.06 6.43 -17.47
C PRO A 247 11.57 7.86 -17.81
N HIS A 248 10.63 8.37 -17.02
CA HIS A 248 10.29 9.78 -16.97
C HIS A 248 11.15 10.47 -15.89
N VAL A 249 11.70 11.63 -16.20
CA VAL A 249 12.62 12.35 -15.32
C VAL A 249 11.90 13.51 -14.66
N ILE A 250 11.83 13.50 -13.33
CA ILE A 250 11.33 14.63 -12.54
C ILE A 250 12.55 15.35 -11.95
N GLN A 251 12.70 16.62 -12.28
CA GLN A 251 13.71 17.48 -11.69
C GLN A 251 13.21 17.99 -10.33
N LEU A 252 13.97 17.76 -9.26
CA LEU A 252 13.62 18.26 -7.92
C LEU A 252 14.28 19.62 -7.65
N ASP A 253 15.56 19.74 -7.96
CA ASP A 253 16.35 20.98 -7.91
C ASP A 253 17.49 20.89 -8.95
N ASN A 254 18.47 21.79 -8.96
CA ASN A 254 19.54 21.78 -9.98
C ASN A 254 20.40 20.51 -10.00
N ASP A 255 20.52 19.79 -8.88
CA ASP A 255 21.45 18.68 -8.71
C ASP A 255 20.74 17.33 -8.52
N HIS A 256 19.44 17.34 -8.24
CA HIS A 256 18.68 16.12 -7.91
C HIS A 256 17.56 15.84 -8.93
N GLN A 257 17.59 14.60 -9.43
CA GLN A 257 16.59 14.04 -10.34
C GLN A 257 16.06 12.72 -9.79
N ILE A 258 14.78 12.45 -10.05
CA ILE A 258 14.19 11.14 -9.82
C ILE A 258 13.67 10.56 -11.13
N TYR A 259 13.95 9.28 -11.34
CA TYR A 259 13.52 8.52 -12.51
C TYR A 259 12.28 7.72 -12.13
N VAL A 260 11.15 8.07 -12.72
CA VAL A 260 9.84 7.53 -12.37
C VAL A 260 9.28 6.78 -13.57
N ARG A 261 8.55 5.70 -13.28
CA ARG A 261 7.64 5.08 -14.24
C ARG A 261 6.28 4.90 -13.58
N GLY A 262 5.25 4.78 -14.39
CA GLY A 262 3.92 4.54 -13.87
C GLY A 262 2.85 4.83 -14.88
N ARG A 263 1.63 4.83 -14.38
CA ARG A 263 0.43 4.97 -15.17
C ARG A 263 -0.61 5.68 -14.34
N VAL A 264 -1.11 6.79 -14.84
CA VAL A 264 -2.16 7.58 -14.20
C VAL A 264 -3.50 6.98 -14.62
N ASP A 265 -4.37 6.67 -13.65
CA ASP A 265 -5.62 5.96 -13.96
C ASP A 265 -6.53 6.78 -14.88
N LEU A 266 -6.69 8.07 -14.58
CA LEU A 266 -7.54 8.99 -15.32
C LEU A 266 -6.93 10.40 -15.32
N ILE A 267 -6.97 11.05 -16.47
CA ILE A 267 -6.72 12.47 -16.66
C ILE A 267 -7.94 13.09 -17.32
N LEU A 268 -8.42 14.19 -16.76
CA LEU A 268 -9.49 15.02 -17.31
C LEU A 268 -8.92 16.31 -17.86
N ALA A 269 -9.48 16.80 -18.97
CA ALA A 269 -9.09 18.06 -19.58
C ALA A 269 -10.33 18.82 -20.11
N ARG A 270 -10.20 20.14 -20.23
CA ARG A 270 -11.26 21.00 -20.81
C ARG A 270 -11.33 20.87 -22.33
N ASP A 271 -10.17 20.70 -22.94
CA ASP A 271 -9.97 20.45 -24.37
C ASP A 271 -8.67 19.63 -24.56
N PRO A 272 -8.43 19.03 -25.74
CA PRO A 272 -7.26 18.18 -25.96
C PRO A 272 -5.90 18.88 -25.85
N ASP A 273 -5.86 20.20 -26.05
CA ASP A 273 -4.64 21.02 -26.03
C ASP A 273 -4.52 21.82 -24.71
N SER A 274 -5.36 21.51 -23.72
CA SER A 274 -5.46 22.23 -22.46
C SER A 274 -4.18 22.12 -21.63
N GLU A 275 -3.65 23.27 -21.21
CA GLU A 275 -2.59 23.33 -20.21
C GLU A 275 -3.09 23.05 -18.78
N GLU A 276 -4.41 22.99 -18.59
CA GLU A 276 -5.10 22.61 -17.34
C GLU A 276 -5.61 21.17 -17.41
N ILE A 277 -5.20 20.36 -16.44
CA ILE A 277 -5.64 18.97 -16.30
C ILE A 277 -6.03 18.65 -14.86
N TRP A 278 -6.87 17.63 -14.72
CA TRP A 278 -7.22 17.05 -13.43
C TRP A 278 -6.93 15.54 -13.44
N ILE A 279 -5.96 15.13 -12.63
CA ILE A 279 -5.59 13.73 -12.45
C ILE A 279 -6.41 13.09 -11.34
N VAL A 280 -6.86 11.87 -11.58
CA VAL A 280 -7.67 11.09 -10.64
C VAL A 280 -7.08 9.70 -10.50
N ASP A 281 -6.88 9.25 -9.26
CA ASP A 281 -6.48 7.88 -8.94
C ASP A 281 -7.64 7.16 -8.23
N TYR A 282 -7.94 5.94 -8.70
CA TYR A 282 -9.06 5.18 -8.20
C TYR A 282 -8.65 4.40 -6.94
N LYS A 283 -9.42 4.56 -5.85
CA LYS A 283 -9.18 3.85 -4.59
C LYS A 283 -10.36 2.94 -4.27
N THR A 284 -10.16 1.64 -4.47
CA THR A 284 -11.20 0.62 -4.23
C THR A 284 -11.34 0.21 -2.76
N GLY A 285 -10.33 0.47 -1.94
CA GLY A 285 -10.34 0.25 -0.49
C GLY A 285 -10.69 1.51 0.31
N GLN A 286 -10.54 1.43 1.63
CA GLN A 286 -10.61 2.61 2.50
C GLN A 286 -9.41 3.51 2.22
N ALA A 287 -9.67 4.75 1.79
CA ALA A 287 -8.66 5.75 1.55
C ALA A 287 -9.19 7.11 1.98
N ASP A 288 -8.41 7.80 2.80
CA ASP A 288 -8.74 9.18 3.15
C ASP A 288 -8.48 10.10 1.94
N PRO A 289 -9.38 11.06 1.67
CA PRO A 289 -9.13 12.13 0.70
C PRO A 289 -7.83 12.86 1.01
N LEU A 290 -7.24 13.48 -0.02
CA LEU A 290 -6.10 14.36 0.17
C LEU A 290 -6.51 15.58 1.01
N LYS A 291 -5.68 15.92 2.00
CA LYS A 291 -5.94 17.05 2.89
C LYS A 291 -5.72 18.36 2.14
N SER A 292 -6.65 19.31 2.28
CA SER A 292 -6.63 20.58 1.56
C SER A 292 -5.66 21.61 2.15
N SER A 293 -5.26 21.49 3.43
CA SER A 293 -4.26 22.38 4.02
C SER A 293 -2.85 21.85 3.76
N SER A 294 -1.90 22.72 3.37
CA SER A 294 -0.53 22.30 3.04
C SER A 294 0.18 21.59 4.21
N GLU A 295 -0.09 22.01 5.46
CA GLU A 295 0.52 21.37 6.64
C GLU A 295 -0.01 19.95 6.87
N GLU A 296 -1.32 19.74 6.74
CA GLU A 296 -1.92 18.42 6.89
C GLU A 296 -1.60 17.51 5.71
N LEU A 297 -1.56 18.06 4.49
CA LEU A 297 -1.11 17.36 3.30
C LEU A 297 0.33 16.88 3.48
N ARG A 298 1.23 17.74 3.96
CA ARG A 298 2.61 17.37 4.26
C ARG A 298 2.69 16.23 5.28
N LYS A 299 1.89 16.28 6.36
CA LYS A 299 1.81 15.18 7.34
C LYS A 299 1.31 13.88 6.70
N GLN A 300 0.30 13.96 5.83
CA GLN A 300 -0.23 12.82 5.09
C GLN A 300 0.81 12.20 4.15
N LEU A 301 1.54 13.03 3.41
CA LEU A 301 2.59 12.61 2.47
C LEU A 301 3.80 12.00 3.21
N ILE A 302 4.22 12.56 4.35
CA ILE A 302 5.28 11.98 5.18
C ILE A 302 4.89 10.59 5.69
N ALA A 303 3.59 10.36 5.96
CA ALA A 303 3.07 9.04 6.29
C ALA A 303 3.00 8.07 5.09
N GLY A 304 3.37 8.52 3.88
CA GLY A 304 3.35 7.75 2.65
C GLY A 304 2.00 7.66 1.96
N ASN A 305 0.97 8.36 2.46
CA ASN A 305 -0.38 8.34 1.91
C ASN A 305 -0.53 9.41 0.84
N GLY A 306 -1.14 9.09 -0.31
CA GLY A 306 -1.36 10.06 -1.40
C GLY A 306 -0.13 10.38 -2.26
N VAL A 307 1.07 9.92 -1.87
CA VAL A 307 2.35 10.24 -2.53
C VAL A 307 2.37 9.84 -4.00
N GLN A 308 1.80 8.69 -4.35
CA GLN A 308 1.73 8.24 -5.74
C GLN A 308 1.07 9.30 -6.65
N LEU A 309 -0.04 9.89 -6.21
CA LEU A 309 -0.75 10.89 -7.01
C LEU A 309 0.05 12.19 -7.13
N CYS A 310 0.70 12.62 -6.04
CA CYS A 310 1.59 13.78 -6.08
C CYS A 310 2.80 13.57 -7.00
N VAL A 311 3.38 12.38 -7.02
CA VAL A 311 4.45 12.03 -7.97
C VAL A 311 3.96 12.11 -9.42
N TYR A 312 2.74 11.68 -9.70
CA TYR A 312 2.14 11.83 -11.03
C TYR A 312 1.90 13.30 -11.41
N ALA A 313 1.42 14.13 -10.46
CA ALA A 313 1.29 15.56 -10.70
C ALA A 313 2.65 16.22 -11.02
N LEU A 314 3.70 15.86 -10.28
CA LEU A 314 5.07 16.35 -10.54
C LEU A 314 5.65 15.85 -11.86
N ALA A 315 5.35 14.62 -12.27
CA ALA A 315 5.78 14.11 -13.58
C ALA A 315 5.12 14.92 -14.70
N LEU A 316 3.80 15.10 -14.61
CA LEU A 316 3.03 15.79 -15.64
C LEU A 316 3.24 17.30 -15.65
N SER A 317 3.83 17.90 -14.62
CA SER A 317 4.08 19.36 -14.59
C SER A 317 5.10 19.84 -15.62
N ARG A 318 5.82 18.92 -16.27
CA ARG A 318 6.67 19.22 -17.43
C ARG A 318 5.84 19.63 -18.65
N ASP A 319 4.69 18.99 -18.84
CA ASP A 319 3.87 19.11 -20.03
C ASP A 319 2.60 19.95 -19.78
N PHE A 320 2.16 20.03 -18.52
CA PHE A 320 0.96 20.76 -18.10
C PHE A 320 1.27 21.78 -17.01
N ARG A 321 0.57 22.93 -17.01
CA ARG A 321 0.81 24.03 -16.06
C ARG A 321 -0.08 23.96 -14.83
N ASN A 322 -1.37 23.71 -15.04
CA ASN A 322 -2.37 23.72 -13.97
C ASN A 322 -2.85 22.30 -13.73
N ILE A 323 -2.31 21.65 -12.71
CA ILE A 323 -2.66 20.26 -12.39
C ILE A 323 -3.44 20.24 -11.08
N GLN A 324 -4.65 19.72 -11.15
CA GLN A 324 -5.46 19.37 -10.00
C GLN A 324 -5.40 17.86 -9.78
N ALA A 325 -5.53 17.41 -8.53
CA ALA A 325 -5.43 16.01 -8.18
C ALA A 325 -6.50 15.60 -7.18
N SER A 326 -7.06 14.40 -7.34
CA SER A 326 -7.99 13.82 -6.37
C SER A 326 -7.95 12.29 -6.36
N LEU A 327 -8.40 11.73 -5.23
CA LEU A 327 -8.72 10.31 -5.12
C LEU A 327 -10.21 10.11 -5.35
N LEU A 328 -10.58 9.18 -6.24
CA LEU A 328 -11.94 8.69 -6.35
C LEU A 328 -12.12 7.52 -5.37
N THR A 329 -12.94 7.72 -4.36
CA THR A 329 -13.26 6.72 -3.34
C THR A 329 -14.73 6.32 -3.43
N ARG A 330 -15.13 5.30 -2.66
CA ARG A 330 -16.52 4.82 -2.64
C ARG A 330 -17.53 5.87 -2.20
N GLU A 331 -17.08 6.86 -1.43
CA GLU A 331 -17.92 7.85 -0.76
C GLU A 331 -17.59 9.24 -1.27
N GLY A 332 -18.64 10.03 -1.52
CA GLY A 332 -18.51 11.42 -1.95
C GLY A 332 -18.63 11.64 -3.45
N ALA A 333 -18.80 12.90 -3.82
CA ALA A 333 -18.75 13.35 -5.21
C ALA A 333 -17.29 13.53 -5.62
N LEU A 334 -16.98 13.23 -6.89
CA LEU A 334 -15.67 13.48 -7.44
C LEU A 334 -15.48 15.00 -7.63
N SER A 335 -14.55 15.58 -6.86
CA SER A 335 -14.12 16.97 -6.99
C SER A 335 -12.60 17.08 -6.82
N PRO A 336 -11.96 18.13 -7.36
CA PRO A 336 -10.56 18.43 -7.10
C PRO A 336 -10.29 18.51 -5.60
N GLN A 337 -9.18 17.93 -5.13
CA GLN A 337 -8.83 17.89 -3.69
C GLN A 337 -7.61 18.74 -3.38
N VAL A 338 -6.59 18.69 -4.24
CA VAL A 338 -5.35 19.48 -4.12
C VAL A 338 -4.88 19.95 -5.49
N ALA A 339 -4.15 21.06 -5.54
CA ALA A 339 -3.52 21.58 -6.75
C ALA A 339 -1.99 21.46 -6.69
N LEU A 340 -1.32 21.47 -7.85
CA LEU A 340 0.14 21.31 -7.96
C LEU A 340 0.93 22.31 -7.10
N ASN A 341 0.46 23.56 -7.03
CA ASN A 341 1.07 24.60 -6.20
C ASN A 341 1.04 24.28 -4.69
N GLU A 342 0.05 23.51 -4.24
CA GLU A 342 -0.04 23.03 -2.85
C GLU A 342 0.87 21.82 -2.62
N ILE A 343 1.12 21.02 -3.67
CA ILE A 343 2.05 19.88 -3.64
C ILE A 343 3.52 20.37 -3.61
N LEU A 344 3.82 21.49 -4.28
CA LEU A 344 5.17 22.06 -4.37
C LEU A 344 5.60 22.88 -3.13
N ARG A 345 4.67 23.19 -2.21
CA ARG A 345 4.93 23.92 -0.96
C ARG A 345 5.28 22.96 0.17
#